data_AF-A0A1E7NHZ9-F1
#
_entry.id   AF-A0A1E7NHZ9-F1
#
_cell.length_a   1.000
_cell.length_b   1.000
_cell.length_c   1.000
_cell.angle_alpha   90.00
_cell.angle_beta   90.00
_cell.angle_gamma   90.00
#
_symmetry.space_group_name_H-M   'P 1'
#
loop_
_entity.id
_entity.type
_entity.pdbx_description
1 polymer ?
#
loop_
_entity_poly.entity_id
_entity_poly.type
_entity_poly.pdbx_seq_one_letter_code
_entity_poly.pdbx_strand_id
1 'polypeptide(L)'
;MRILKILYICWIILCVVGWFISPIVGHNPNRVEEFFIMLGWIVFPLMIANLWLFGITRIKKYLRNFLILFLYYPLAFALFLVLN
;
A
#
# COMPACT_ATOMS: atom_id res chain seq x y z
N MET A 1 12.77 -3.39 -15.81
CA MET A 1 11.33 -3.09 -15.62
C MET A 1 10.46 -4.35 -15.44
N ARG A 2 10.60 -5.40 -16.27
CA ARG A 2 9.75 -6.61 -16.19
C ARG A 2 9.85 -7.36 -14.85
N ILE A 3 11.06 -7.55 -14.33
CA ILE A 3 11.30 -8.23 -13.04
C ILE A 3 10.67 -7.47 -11.87
N LEU A 4 10.85 -6.15 -11.80
CA LEU A 4 10.24 -5.31 -10.76
C LEU A 4 8.70 -5.39 -10.76
N LYS A 5 8.08 -5.45 -11.95
CA LYS A 5 6.63 -5.65 -12.06
C LYS A 5 6.20 -7.01 -11.51
N ILE A 6 6.94 -8.07 -11.82
CA ILE A 6 6.67 -9.43 -11.32
C ILE A 6 6.81 -9.45 -9.79
N LEU A 7 7.91 -8.90 -9.25
CA LEU A 7 8.12 -8.83 -7.80
C LEU A 7 7.01 -8.04 -7.10
N TYR A 8 6.55 -6.93 -7.68
CA TYR A 8 5.44 -6.15 -7.14
C TYR A 8 4.11 -6.93 -7.17
N ILE A 9 3.83 -7.66 -8.25
CA ILE A 9 2.64 -8.53 -8.31
C ILE A 9 2.73 -9.63 -7.25
N CYS A 10 3.88 -10.29 -7.11
CA CYS A 10 4.10 -11.28 -6.05
C CYS A 10 3.92 -10.68 -4.65
N TRP A 11 4.38 -9.45 -4.43
CA TRP A 11 4.20 -8.72 -3.18
C TRP A 11 2.72 -8.46 -2.87
N ILE A 12 1.94 -8.00 -3.85
CA ILE A 12 0.50 -7.81 -3.71
C ILE A 12 -0.16 -9.13 -3.32
N ILE A 13 0.16 -10.22 -4.04
CA ILE A 13 -0.40 -11.54 -3.76
C ILE A 13 -0.08 -11.97 -2.32
N LEU A 14 1.15 -11.76 -1.87
CA LEU A 14 1.57 -12.08 -0.50
C LEU A 14 0.79 -11.28 0.54
N CYS A 15 0.60 -9.97 0.34
CA CYS A 15 -0.20 -9.12 1.24
C CYS A 15 -1.67 -9.58 1.29
N VAL A 16 -2.27 -9.87 0.13
CA VAL A 16 -3.66 -10.34 0.05
C VAL A 16 -3.82 -11.69 0.75
N VAL A 17 -2.95 -12.64 0.47
CA VAL A 17 -2.96 -13.97 1.11
C VAL A 17 -2.74 -13.84 2.62
N GLY A 18 -1.80 -13.00 3.06
CA GLY A 18 -1.55 -12.70 4.46
C GLY A 18 -2.80 -12.17 5.17
N TRP A 19 -3.52 -11.25 4.53
CA TRP A 19 -4.78 -10.72 5.08
C TRP A 19 -5.89 -11.78 5.21
N PHE A 20 -6.00 -12.68 4.23
CA PHE A 20 -6.96 -13.78 4.26
C PHE A 20 -6.66 -14.81 5.36
N ILE A 21 -5.38 -15.09 5.62
CA ILE A 21 -4.95 -16.08 6.62
C ILE A 21 -4.84 -15.46 8.03
N SER A 22 -4.72 -14.13 8.13
CA SER A 22 -4.65 -13.40 9.41
C SER A 22 -5.68 -13.80 10.48
N PRO A 23 -6.98 -13.98 10.17
CA PRO A 23 -7.96 -14.31 11.21
C PRO A 23 -7.81 -15.74 11.72
N ILE A 24 -7.21 -16.63 10.91
CA ILE A 24 -6.95 -18.03 11.26
C ILE A 24 -5.74 -18.13 12.20
N VAL A 25 -4.73 -17.27 11.99
CA VAL A 25 -3.45 -17.34 12.72
C VAL A 25 -3.40 -16.39 13.92
N GLY A 26 -3.92 -15.16 13.77
CA GLY A 26 -3.79 -14.10 14.78
C GLY A 26 -4.98 -13.95 15.72
N HIS A 27 -6.10 -14.62 15.45
CA HIS A 27 -7.37 -14.45 16.19
C HIS A 27 -7.75 -12.99 16.46
N ASN A 28 -7.38 -12.07 15.56
CA ASN A 28 -7.60 -10.66 15.77
C ASN A 28 -9.07 -10.31 15.46
N PRO A 29 -9.83 -9.78 16.44
CA PRO A 29 -11.23 -9.41 16.21
C PRO A 29 -11.37 -8.18 15.31
N ASN A 30 -10.34 -7.32 15.21
CA ASN A 30 -10.42 -6.06 14.47
C ASN A 30 -9.95 -6.19 13.01
N ARG A 31 -10.80 -6.80 12.18
CA ARG A 31 -10.51 -7.06 10.75
C ARG A 31 -10.33 -5.79 9.91
N VAL A 32 -10.89 -4.66 10.36
CA VAL A 32 -10.78 -3.36 9.68
C VAL A 32 -9.36 -2.82 9.80
N GLU A 33 -8.79 -2.85 11.00
CA GLU A 33 -7.42 -2.40 11.24
C GLU A 33 -6.41 -3.22 10.42
N GLU A 34 -6.60 -4.54 10.36
CA GLU A 34 -5.76 -5.41 9.54
C GLU A 34 -5.87 -5.10 8.04
N PHE A 35 -7.07 -4.76 7.56
CA PHE A 35 -7.27 -4.34 6.18
C PHE A 35 -6.48 -3.07 5.85
N PHE A 36 -6.53 -2.07 6.73
CA PHE A 36 -5.76 -0.84 6.58
C PHE A 36 -4.25 -1.13 6.62
N ILE A 37 -3.76 -1.91 7.58
CA ILE A 37 -2.34 -2.30 7.62
C ILE A 37 -1.91 -2.94 6.29
N MET A 38 -2.67 -3.89 5.78
CA MET A 38 -2.36 -4.59 4.52
C MET A 38 -2.41 -3.66 3.29
N LEU A 39 -3.35 -2.71 3.25
CA LEU A 39 -3.38 -1.64 2.26
C LEU A 39 -2.11 -0.79 2.30
N GLY A 40 -1.64 -0.43 3.50
CA GLY A 40 -0.38 0.28 3.70
C GLY A 40 0.81 -0.49 3.12
N TRP A 41 0.89 -1.80 3.41
CA TRP A 41 1.94 -2.68 2.88
C TRP A 41 1.93 -2.81 1.35
N ILE A 42 0.76 -2.74 0.71
CA ILE A 42 0.66 -2.76 -0.76
C ILE A 42 1.16 -1.44 -1.36
N VAL A 43 0.79 -0.31 -0.76
CA VAL A 43 1.11 1.03 -1.28
C VAL A 43 2.57 1.41 -1.03
N PHE A 44 3.17 0.92 0.05
CA PHE A 44 4.51 1.32 0.50
C PHE A 44 5.63 1.10 -0.54
N PRO A 45 5.74 -0.07 -1.21
CA PRO A 45 6.73 -0.26 -2.28
C PRO A 45 6.57 0.71 -3.45
N LEU A 46 5.33 1.05 -3.82
CA LEU A 46 5.06 2.03 -4.89
C LEU A 46 5.53 3.42 -4.48
N MET A 47 5.32 3.82 -3.22
CA MET A 47 5.80 5.08 -2.71
C MET A 47 7.33 5.17 -2.77
N ILE A 48 8.03 4.16 -2.28
CA ILE A 48 9.50 4.09 -2.34
C ILE A 48 10.00 4.20 -3.79
N ALA A 49 9.40 3.42 -4.69
CA ALA A 49 9.79 3.42 -6.10
C ALA A 49 9.61 4.81 -6.76
N ASN A 50 8.49 5.49 -6.50
CA ASN A 50 8.27 6.83 -7.04
C ASN A 50 9.24 7.86 -6.42
N LEU A 51 9.50 7.80 -5.12
CA LEU A 51 10.44 8.70 -4.46
C LEU A 51 11.87 8.50 -5.00
N TRP A 52 12.30 7.25 -5.16
CA TRP A 52 13.60 6.90 -5.72
C TRP A 52 13.75 7.39 -7.17
N LEU A 53 12.75 7.13 -8.01
CA LEU A 53 12.73 7.62 -9.40
C LEU A 53 12.74 9.14 -9.47
N PHE A 54 12.05 9.83 -8.56
CA PHE A 54 12.14 11.29 -8.44
C PHE A 54 13.55 11.75 -8.07
N GLY A 55 14.21 11.09 -7.11
CA GLY A 55 15.56 11.43 -6.68
C GLY A 55 16.57 11.36 -7.83
N ILE A 56 16.48 10.34 -8.68
CA ILE A 56 17.37 10.15 -9.84
C ILE A 56 17.00 11.09 -11.00
N THR A 57 15.73 11.11 -11.39
CA THR A 57 15.31 11.77 -12.65
C THR A 57 14.90 13.23 -12.48
N ARG A 58 14.58 13.65 -11.24
CA ARG A 58 13.98 14.96 -10.91
C ARG A 58 12.67 15.29 -11.64
N ILE A 59 12.02 14.29 -12.26
CA ILE A 59 10.76 14.48 -12.98
C ILE A 59 9.60 14.62 -11.98
N LYS A 60 8.93 15.78 -11.99
CA LYS A 60 7.82 16.12 -11.05
C LYS A 60 6.67 15.10 -11.02
N LYS A 61 6.46 14.35 -12.11
CA LYS A 61 5.44 13.28 -12.17
C LYS A 61 5.60 12.26 -11.04
N TYR A 62 6.83 11.86 -10.72
CA TYR A 62 7.08 10.86 -9.69
C TYR A 62 6.80 11.41 -8.29
N LEU A 63 7.18 12.66 -8.02
CA LEU A 63 6.83 13.34 -6.77
C LEU A 63 5.32 13.47 -6.61
N ARG A 64 4.59 13.86 -7.67
CA ARG A 64 3.12 13.94 -7.65
C ARG A 64 2.50 12.58 -7.33
N ASN A 65 2.96 11.51 -7.98
CA ASN A 65 2.46 10.16 -7.71
C ASN A 65 2.73 9.71 -6.28
N PHE A 66 3.92 10.01 -5.74
CA PHE A 66 4.24 9.76 -4.33
C PHE A 66 3.26 10.47 -3.40
N LEU A 67 2.99 11.76 -3.63
CA LEU A 67 2.05 12.53 -2.80
C LEU A 67 0.62 11.98 -2.87
N ILE A 68 0.17 11.57 -4.05
CA ILE A 68 -1.14 10.93 -4.22
C ILE A 68 -1.22 9.64 -3.40
N LEU A 69 -0.20 8.78 -3.49
CA LEU A 69 -0.16 7.52 -2.73
C LEU A 69 -0.05 7.75 -1.22
N PHE A 70 0.73 8.74 -0.81
CA PHE A 70 0.86 9.15 0.59
C PHE A 70 -0.47 9.64 1.17
N LEU A 71 -1.23 10.40 0.38
CA LEU A 71 -2.55 10.92 0.78
C LEU A 71 -3.66 9.88 0.68
N TYR A 72 -3.52 8.88 -0.19
CA TYR A 72 -4.53 7.85 -0.42
C TYR A 72 -4.92 7.13 0.87
N TYR A 73 -3.93 6.76 1.68
CA TYR A 73 -4.13 6.04 2.93
C TYR A 73 -4.89 6.85 4.00
N PRO A 74 -4.45 8.07 4.39
CA PRO A 74 -5.17 8.88 5.37
C PRO A 74 -6.56 9.32 4.87
N LEU A 75 -6.74 9.54 3.56
CA LEU A 75 -8.07 9.80 2.98
C LEU A 75 -9.00 8.60 3.12
N ALA A 76 -8.53 7.40 2.82
CA ALA A 76 -9.32 6.18 2.98
C ALA A 76 -9.72 5.95 4.45
N PHE A 77 -8.81 6.21 5.38
CA PHE A 77 -9.09 6.12 6.81
C PHE A 77 -10.09 7.19 7.28
N ALA A 78 -9.95 8.44 6.84
CA ALA A 78 -10.89 9.51 7.16
C ALA A 78 -12.30 9.22 6.61
N LEU A 79 -12.41 8.72 5.38
CA LEU A 79 -13.68 8.30 4.80
C LEU A 79 -14.33 7.18 5.60
N PHE A 80 -13.54 6.19 6.04
CA PHE A 80 -14.04 5.13 6.90
C PHE A 80 -14.62 5.66 8.22
N LEU A 81 -13.94 6.60 8.88
CA LEU A 81 -14.44 7.21 10.12
C LEU A 81 -15.69 8.09 9.96
N VAL A 82 -15.94 8.62 8.76
CA VAL A 82 -17.14 9.46 8.49
C VAL A 82 -18.35 8.61 8.14
N LEU A 83 -18.14 7.45 7.51
CA LEU A 83 -19.22 6.58 7.03
C LEU A 83 -19.71 5.57 8.08
N ASN A 84 -19.00 5.41 9.19
CA ASN A 84 -19.26 4.44 10.25
C ASN A 84 -19.44 5.16 11.59
#